data_AF-H9C933-F1
#
_entry.id   AF-H9C933-F1
#
_cell.length_a   1.000
_cell.length_b   1.000
_cell.length_c   1.000
_cell.angle_alpha   90.00
_cell.angle_beta   90.00
_cell.angle_gamma   90.00
#
_symmetry.space_group_name_H-M   'P 1'
#
loop_
_entity.id
_entity.type
_entity.pdbx_description
1 polymer ?
#
loop_
_entity_poly.entity_id
_entity_poly.type
_entity_poly.pdbx_seq_one_letter_code
_entity_poly.pdbx_strand_id
1 'polypeptide(L)'
;KDGNTRKLLTHPDRNGIVYTLDRTNGDLISADKLDDTVNWVKSVQLDTGLPVRDPEYATRMDHKARDICPSAMGYHNQGHDSYDPDRELF
;
A
#
# COMPACT_ATOMS: atom_id res chain seq x y z
N LYS A 1 -14.52 -6.28 -7.21
CA LYS A 1 -14.02 -7.67 -7.28
C LYS A 1 -15.07 -8.49 -8.01
N ASP A 2 -14.78 -8.98 -9.21
CA ASP A 2 -15.78 -9.40 -10.20
C ASP A 2 -16.36 -10.81 -9.96
N GLY A 3 -16.50 -11.22 -8.69
CA GLY A 3 -17.05 -12.54 -8.31
C GLY A 3 -16.17 -13.75 -8.62
N ASN A 4 -15.00 -13.55 -9.24
CA ASN A 4 -14.08 -14.64 -9.60
C ASN A 4 -13.21 -15.07 -8.40
N THR A 5 -13.16 -16.37 -8.14
CA THR A 5 -12.19 -16.96 -7.21
C THR A 5 -10.78 -16.76 -7.73
N ARG A 6 -9.91 -16.13 -6.93
CA ARG A 6 -8.52 -15.82 -7.31
C ARG A 6 -7.52 -16.38 -6.31
N LYS A 7 -6.32 -16.68 -6.79
CA LYS A 7 -5.18 -17.08 -5.95
C LYS A 7 -4.42 -15.80 -5.57
N LEU A 8 -4.61 -15.32 -4.35
CA LEU A 8 -4.09 -14.02 -3.93
C LEU A 8 -2.86 -14.11 -3.01
N LEU A 9 -2.12 -13.00 -2.95
CA LEU A 9 -1.24 -12.61 -1.84
C LEU A 9 -1.64 -11.19 -1.38
N THR A 10 -1.50 -10.89 -0.09
CA THR A 10 -1.74 -9.57 0.50
C THR A 10 -0.51 -9.12 1.28
N HIS A 11 -0.14 -7.85 1.15
CA HIS A 11 1.08 -7.28 1.72
C HIS A 11 0.83 -5.85 2.25
N PRO A 12 0.75 -5.63 3.57
CA PRO A 12 0.76 -4.29 4.16
C PRO A 12 2.19 -3.73 4.14
N ASP A 13 2.46 -2.76 3.26
CA ASP A 13 3.79 -2.21 3.11
C ASP A 13 4.10 -1.08 4.12
N ARG A 14 5.39 -0.89 4.40
CA ARG A 14 5.91 0.24 5.18
C ARG A 14 5.39 1.58 4.69
N ASN A 15 5.21 1.73 3.37
CA ASN A 15 4.78 2.96 2.72
C ASN A 15 3.33 3.37 3.04
N GLY A 16 2.58 2.58 3.81
CA GLY A 16 1.21 2.90 4.19
C GLY A 16 0.15 2.40 3.21
N ILE A 17 0.51 1.53 2.26
CA ILE A 17 -0.42 0.92 1.29
C ILE A 17 -0.51 -0.59 1.55
N VAL A 18 -1.73 -1.12 1.58
CA VAL A 18 -2.00 -2.56 1.53
C VAL A 18 -2.20 -2.99 0.09
N TYR A 19 -1.32 -3.85 -0.39
CA TYR A 19 -1.38 -4.38 -1.74
C TYR A 19 -2.00 -5.77 -1.74
N THR A 20 -2.89 -6.03 -2.70
CA THR A 20 -3.35 -7.39 -3.02
C THR A 20 -3.05 -7.68 -4.49
N LEU A 21 -2.37 -8.80 -4.74
CA LEU A 21 -1.98 -9.23 -6.08
C LEU A 21 -2.48 -10.66 -6.34
N ASP A 22 -2.68 -10.99 -7.62
CA ASP A 22 -2.77 -12.39 -8.02
C ASP A 22 -1.37 -13.04 -7.96
N ARG A 23 -1.22 -14.04 -7.10
CA ARG A 23 0.08 -14.65 -6.83
C ARG A 23 0.59 -15.55 -7.96
N THR A 24 -0.20 -15.79 -9.00
CA THR A 24 0.17 -16.67 -10.12
C THR A 24 0.83 -15.92 -11.26
N ASN A 25 0.52 -14.63 -11.43
CA ASN A 25 0.99 -13.82 -12.54
C ASN A 25 1.47 -12.41 -12.14
N GLY A 26 1.19 -11.95 -10.93
CA GLY A 26 1.58 -10.63 -10.44
C GLY A 26 0.61 -9.50 -10.78
N ASP A 27 -0.59 -9.81 -11.29
CA ASP A 27 -1.60 -8.79 -11.58
C ASP A 27 -2.00 -8.04 -10.30
N LEU A 28 -2.02 -6.70 -10.37
CA LEU A 28 -2.43 -5.86 -9.25
C LEU A 28 -3.96 -5.84 -9.13
N ILE A 29 -4.48 -6.26 -7.97
CA ILE A 29 -5.93 -6.37 -7.71
C ILE A 29 -6.43 -5.16 -6.91
N SER A 30 -5.69 -4.74 -5.89
CA SER A 30 -5.97 -3.53 -5.11
C SER A 30 -4.70 -2.97 -4.47
N ALA A 31 -4.75 -1.68 -4.13
CA ALA A 31 -3.65 -0.93 -3.52
C ALA A 31 -4.23 0.24 -2.73
N ASP A 32 -4.67 -0.04 -1.50
CA ASP A 32 -5.44 0.88 -0.67
C ASP A 32 -4.59 1.44 0.48
N LYS A 33 -4.87 2.67 0.93
CA LYS A 33 -4.18 3.25 2.08
C LYS A 33 -4.56 2.49 3.36
N LEU A 34 -3.57 2.19 4.20
CA LEU A 34 -3.74 1.66 5.55
C LEU A 34 -4.52 2.62 6.45
N ASP A 35 -4.27 3.92 6.29
CA ASP A 35 -4.91 5.00 7.02
C ASP A 35 -5.02 6.23 6.10
N ASP A 36 -6.04 7.07 6.31
CA ASP A 36 -6.31 8.22 5.45
C ASP A 36 -5.24 9.32 5.56
N THR A 37 -4.41 9.30 6.60
CA THR A 37 -3.32 10.25 6.83
C THR A 37 -2.09 10.00 5.96
N VAL A 38 -2.00 8.90 5.19
CA VAL A 38 -0.91 8.67 4.24
C VAL A 38 -0.90 9.77 3.18
N ASN A 39 0.20 10.52 3.07
CA ASN A 39 0.22 11.75 2.27
C ASN A 39 1.30 11.80 1.17
N TRP A 40 2.33 10.94 1.20
CA TRP A 40 3.34 10.90 0.14
C TRP A 40 2.78 10.49 -1.24
N VAL A 41 1.61 9.85 -1.25
CA VAL A 41 0.91 9.32 -2.42
C VAL A 41 -0.56 9.72 -2.40
N LYS A 42 -1.07 10.16 -3.54
CA LYS A 42 -2.49 10.47 -3.73
C LYS A 42 -3.31 9.20 -3.90
N SER A 43 -2.86 8.32 -4.81
CA SER A 43 -3.42 6.99 -5.07
C SER A 43 -2.40 6.12 -5.82
N VAL A 44 -2.68 4.82 -5.94
CA VAL A 44 -1.95 3.92 -6.83
C VAL A 44 -2.81 3.65 -8.06
N GLN A 45 -2.25 3.86 -9.25
CA GLN A 45 -2.92 3.58 -10.52
C GLN A 45 -2.89 2.07 -10.78
N LEU A 46 -4.05 1.41 -10.83
CA LEU A 46 -4.13 -0.06 -10.94
C LEU A 46 -3.76 -0.59 -12.32
N ASP A 47 -3.95 0.20 -13.38
CA ASP A 47 -3.61 -0.13 -14.75
C ASP A 47 -2.11 -0.18 -15.01
N THR A 48 -1.36 0.73 -14.38
CA THR A 48 0.10 0.85 -14.53
C THR A 48 0.88 0.31 -13.34
N GLY A 49 0.23 0.13 -12.19
CA GLY A 49 0.86 -0.19 -10.91
C GLY A 49 1.62 0.98 -10.27
N LEU A 50 1.58 2.19 -10.86
CA LEU A 50 2.42 3.31 -10.44
C LEU A 50 1.74 4.17 -9.36
N PRO A 51 2.44 4.53 -8.27
CA PRO A 51 1.93 5.48 -7.29
C PRO A 51 1.95 6.92 -7.84
N VAL A 52 0.84 7.62 -7.70
CA VAL A 52 0.73 9.06 -8.00
C VAL A 52 1.31 9.83 -6.83
N ARG A 53 2.60 10.16 -6.94
CA ARG A 53 3.37 10.84 -5.89
C ARG A 53 2.84 12.25 -5.65
N ASP A 54 2.84 12.69 -4.39
CA ASP A 54 2.63 14.09 -4.05
C ASP A 54 4.00 14.80 -3.87
N PRO A 55 4.36 15.76 -4.73
CA PRO A 55 5.62 16.49 -4.62
C PRO A 55 5.78 17.28 -3.31
N GLU A 56 4.68 17.64 -2.63
CA GLU A 56 4.71 18.39 -1.37
C GLU A 56 5.45 17.62 -0.26
N TYR A 57 5.31 16.30 -0.24
CA TYR A 57 5.89 15.41 0.76
C TYR A 57 7.16 14.69 0.26
N ALA A 58 7.75 15.15 -0.84
CA ALA A 58 8.98 14.58 -1.39
C ALA A 58 10.23 15.10 -0.67
N THR A 59 11.26 14.26 -0.62
CA THR A 59 12.58 14.61 -0.08
C THR A 59 13.57 14.91 -1.22
N ARG A 60 14.50 15.84 -0.99
CA ARG A 60 15.57 16.20 -1.94
C ARG A 60 16.71 16.93 -1.21
N MET A 61 17.87 17.02 -1.85
CA MET A 61 19.02 17.78 -1.34
C MET A 61 18.64 19.24 -1.04
N ASP A 62 19.29 19.82 -0.02
CA ASP A 62 19.13 21.21 0.43
C ASP A 62 17.68 21.62 0.74
N HIS A 63 16.81 20.65 1.07
CA HIS A 63 15.42 20.88 1.43
C HIS A 63 15.01 20.03 2.62
N LYS A 64 14.44 20.68 3.64
CA LYS A 64 13.86 20.00 4.80
C LYS A 64 12.35 19.86 4.62
N ALA A 65 11.92 18.71 4.08
CA ALA A 65 10.52 18.32 4.08
C ALA A 65 10.02 18.10 5.53
N ARG A 66 8.74 18.33 5.77
CA ARG A 66 8.08 18.20 7.07
C ARG A 66 6.75 17.45 6.92
N ASP A 67 6.26 16.90 8.02
CA ASP A 67 4.92 16.33 8.14
C ASP A 67 4.61 15.21 7.12
N ILE A 68 5.65 14.47 6.70
CA ILE A 68 5.51 13.30 5.83
C ILE A 68 4.94 12.13 6.63
N CYS A 69 3.88 11.53 6.08
CA CYS A 69 3.26 10.31 6.57
C CYS A 69 3.23 9.23 5.46
N PRO A 70 3.73 8.01 5.74
CA PRO A 70 4.39 7.55 6.98
C PRO A 70 5.80 8.09 7.21
N SER A 71 6.32 7.89 8.42
CA SER A 71 7.75 8.08 8.70
C SER A 71 8.59 6.95 8.07
N ALA A 72 9.91 7.05 8.16
CA ALA A 72 10.80 5.98 7.73
C ALA A 72 10.53 4.64 8.45
N MET A 73 10.00 4.63 9.68
CA MET A 73 9.62 3.39 10.36
C MET A 73 8.40 2.71 9.71
N GLY A 74 7.62 3.45 8.92
CA GLY A 74 6.42 2.99 8.22
C GLY A 74 5.18 2.93 9.11
N TYR A 75 4.02 2.73 8.49
CA TYR A 75 2.75 2.44 9.20
C TYR A 75 2.60 0.95 9.54
N HIS A 76 3.31 0.09 8.82
CA HIS A 76 3.51 -1.32 9.15
C HIS A 76 5.01 -1.63 9.13
N ASN A 77 5.47 -2.63 9.87
CA ASN A 77 6.90 -2.96 9.99
C ASN A 77 7.11 -4.49 9.98
N GLN A 78 7.97 -5.03 10.83
CA GLN A 78 8.32 -6.46 10.85
C GLN A 78 7.20 -7.41 11.32
N GLY A 79 6.05 -6.91 11.75
CA GLY A 79 5.01 -7.71 12.41
C GLY A 79 4.53 -8.86 11.53
N HIS A 80 4.35 -10.04 12.12
CA HIS A 80 3.65 -11.14 11.45
C HIS A 80 2.17 -11.07 11.80
N ASP A 81 1.38 -10.60 10.85
CA ASP A 81 -0.08 -10.53 10.99
C ASP A 81 -0.74 -11.89 10.75
N SER A 82 -2.06 -11.94 10.90
CA SER A 82 -2.89 -13.14 10.73
C SER A 82 -3.97 -12.93 9.68
N TYR A 83 -4.67 -14.00 9.32
CA TYR A 83 -5.85 -13.97 8.47
C TYR A 83 -6.86 -15.01 8.97
N ASP A 84 -8.11 -14.61 9.12
CA ASP A 84 -9.24 -15.49 9.45
C ASP A 84 -9.95 -15.91 8.15
N PRO A 85 -9.85 -17.20 7.75
CA PRO A 85 -10.46 -17.68 6.50
C PRO A 85 -11.98 -17.77 6.54
N ASP A 86 -12.61 -17.86 7.72
CA ASP A 86 -14.07 -17.94 7.83
C ASP A 86 -14.71 -16.56 7.71
N ARG A 87 -14.01 -15.52 8.18
CA ARG A 87 -14.45 -14.13 8.09
C ARG A 87 -13.92 -13.39 6.86
N GLU A 88 -12.92 -13.95 6.21
CA GLU A 88 -12.16 -13.32 5.12
C GLU A 88 -11.54 -11.97 5.53
N LEU A 89 -11.03 -11.89 6.77
CA LEU A 89 -10.43 -10.70 7.35
C LEU A 89 -8.96 -10.91 7.66
N PHE A 90 -8.14 -9.95 7.23
CA PHE A 90 -6.76 -9.77 7.70
C PHE A 90 -6.80 -8.95 9.00
#